data_AF-A0A847YAY1-F1
#
_entry.id   AF-A0A847YAY1-F1
#
_cell.length_a   1.000
_cell.length_b   1.000
_cell.length_c   1.000
_cell.angle_alpha   90.00
_cell.angle_beta   90.00
_cell.angle_gamma   90.00
#
_symmetry.space_group_name_H-M   'P 1'
#
loop_
_entity.id
_entity.type
_entity.pdbx_description
1 polymer ?
#
loop_
_entity_poly.entity_id
_entity_poly.type
_entity_poly.pdbx_seq_one_letter_code
_entity_poly.pdbx_strand_id
1 'polypeptide(L)'
;MDVLRWFLAFAPVAIYLMIVGGLNLARRPVLLTGTQDRLLLGLSLVGLIIVGPMELFLPMAAYIHYGGAVWLILVILLSLVVGLVILTSPPRLVIFNTAPHQLRAVVAETALELDQAARWAGDCLLLPGLGIQLFLVASPGWRNVTLSAIGPHQDHQGWRTFGRALASRLAATEVPPNPRGLVLIAAGLALLVAVSVGVFQGNPTVAAVLNRVIPF
;
A
#
# COMPACT_ATOMS: atom_id res chain seq x y z
N MET A 1 -28.02 -12.67 0.74
CA MET A 1 -26.77 -11.95 0.43
C MET A 1 -25.70 -12.55 1.32
N ASP A 2 -24.78 -13.34 0.75
CA ASP A 2 -23.87 -14.18 1.52
C ASP A 2 -22.93 -13.33 2.37
N VAL A 3 -23.10 -13.36 3.70
CA VAL A 3 -22.31 -12.51 4.60
C VAL A 3 -20.80 -12.85 4.55
N LEU A 4 -20.48 -14.07 4.15
CA LEU A 4 -19.13 -14.52 3.85
C LEU A 4 -18.48 -13.72 2.70
N ARG A 5 -19.24 -13.32 1.69
CA ARG A 5 -18.75 -12.51 0.57
C ARG A 5 -18.40 -11.10 1.02
N TRP A 6 -19.21 -10.50 1.89
CA TRP A 6 -18.89 -9.21 2.51
C TRP A 6 -17.61 -9.29 3.34
N PHE A 7 -17.41 -10.38 4.09
CA PHE A 7 -16.15 -10.63 4.79
C PHE A 7 -14.95 -10.71 3.86
N LEU A 8 -15.05 -11.50 2.80
CA LEU A 8 -13.98 -11.62 1.83
C LEU A 8 -13.66 -10.28 1.13
N ALA A 9 -14.66 -9.44 0.90
CA ALA A 9 -14.49 -8.14 0.25
C ALA A 9 -13.81 -7.09 1.15
N PHE A 10 -14.30 -6.94 2.38
CA PHE A 10 -13.94 -5.81 3.25
C PHE A 10 -12.84 -6.14 4.27
N ALA A 11 -12.60 -7.41 4.60
CA ALA A 11 -11.53 -7.78 5.54
C ALA A 11 -10.14 -7.35 5.06
N PRO A 12 -9.73 -7.54 3.78
CA PRO A 12 -8.44 -7.08 3.29
C PRO A 12 -8.28 -5.55 3.35
N VAL A 13 -9.37 -4.81 3.10
CA VAL A 13 -9.41 -3.35 3.21
C VAL A 13 -9.23 -2.90 4.66
N ALA A 14 -9.92 -3.56 5.60
CA ALA A 14 -9.77 -3.28 7.03
C ALA A 14 -8.32 -3.48 7.51
N ILE A 15 -7.69 -4.60 7.10
CA ILE A 15 -6.28 -4.89 7.41
C ILE A 15 -5.36 -3.81 6.84
N TYR A 16 -5.59 -3.37 5.60
CA TYR A 16 -4.82 -2.30 4.98
C TYR A 16 -4.91 -0.98 5.76
N LEU A 17 -6.13 -0.58 6.18
CA LEU A 17 -6.32 0.63 6.99
C LEU A 17 -5.58 0.53 8.32
N MET A 18 -5.58 -0.64 8.96
CA MET A 18 -4.82 -0.87 10.20
C MET A 18 -3.31 -0.79 9.98
N ILE A 19 -2.79 -1.35 8.88
CA ILE A 19 -1.36 -1.25 8.53
C ILE A 19 -0.97 0.21 8.30
N VAL A 20 -1.68 0.94 7.43
CA VAL A 20 -1.38 2.35 7.14
C VAL A 20 -1.56 3.23 8.38
N GLY A 21 -2.56 2.94 9.22
CA GLY A 21 -2.74 3.61 10.50
C GLY A 21 -1.58 3.37 11.46
N GLY A 22 -1.09 2.12 11.55
CA GLY A 22 0.08 1.74 12.34
C GLY A 22 1.36 2.41 11.84
N LEU A 23 1.56 2.50 10.53
CA LEU A 23 2.68 3.22 9.92
C LEU A 23 2.65 4.72 10.26
N ASN A 24 1.46 5.34 10.31
CA ASN A 24 1.30 6.72 10.74
C ASN A 24 1.51 6.94 12.24
N LEU A 25 1.30 5.90 13.05
CA LEU A 25 1.50 5.94 14.51
C LEU A 25 2.94 5.59 14.93
N ALA A 26 3.75 5.08 14.01
CA ALA A 26 5.14 4.76 14.26
C ALA A 26 5.93 6.02 14.64
N ARG A 27 6.78 5.90 15.68
CA ARG A 27 7.66 7.00 16.14
C ARG A 27 8.85 7.26 15.24
N ARG A 28 8.97 6.49 14.16
CA ARG A 28 10.05 6.58 13.18
C ARG A 28 9.43 6.66 11.78
N PRO A 29 9.95 7.54 10.91
CA PRO A 29 9.53 7.57 9.52
C PRO A 29 9.75 6.22 8.85
N VAL A 30 8.71 5.69 8.22
CA VAL A 30 8.80 4.44 7.46
C VAL A 30 8.85 4.78 5.98
N LEU A 31 9.89 4.31 5.32
CA LEU A 31 10.05 4.41 3.88
C LEU A 31 9.51 3.14 3.23
N LEU A 32 8.51 3.29 2.38
CA LEU A 32 7.97 2.23 1.54
C LEU A 32 8.34 2.49 0.09
N THR A 33 8.83 1.44 -0.56
CA THR A 33 9.02 1.49 -2.02
C THR A 33 7.67 1.53 -2.71
N GLY A 34 7.62 2.13 -3.90
CA GLY A 34 6.43 2.19 -4.72
C GLY A 34 5.82 0.83 -4.99
N THR A 35 6.66 -0.18 -5.19
CA THR A 35 6.20 -1.56 -5.38
C THR A 35 5.52 -2.10 -4.12
N GLN A 36 6.12 -1.91 -2.94
CA GLN A 36 5.51 -2.35 -1.68
C GLN A 36 4.17 -1.66 -1.42
N ASP A 37 4.09 -0.34 -1.64
CA ASP A 37 2.86 0.42 -1.46
C ASP A 37 1.75 -0.01 -2.46
N ARG A 38 2.11 -0.25 -3.73
CA ARG A 38 1.17 -0.80 -4.74
C ARG A 38 0.74 -2.22 -4.40
N LEU A 39 1.62 -3.06 -3.87
CA LEU A 39 1.28 -4.42 -3.45
C LEU A 39 0.31 -4.41 -2.28
N LEU A 40 0.54 -3.56 -1.26
CA LEU A 40 -0.37 -3.40 -0.13
C LEU A 40 -1.75 -2.94 -0.59
N LEU A 41 -1.82 -1.95 -1.48
CA LEU A 41 -3.07 -1.46 -2.03
C LEU A 41 -3.74 -2.48 -2.97
N GLY A 42 -2.96 -3.19 -3.78
CA GLY A 42 -3.46 -4.25 -4.66
C GLY A 42 -4.09 -5.37 -3.83
N LEU A 43 -3.38 -5.86 -2.81
CA LEU A 43 -3.85 -6.92 -1.92
C LEU A 43 -5.13 -6.52 -1.17
N SER A 44 -5.26 -5.26 -0.78
CA SER A 44 -6.48 -4.77 -0.11
C SER A 44 -7.70 -4.76 -1.04
N LEU A 45 -7.47 -4.52 -2.34
CA LEU A 45 -8.52 -4.51 -3.36
C LEU A 45 -8.87 -5.91 -3.90
N VAL A 46 -8.00 -6.92 -3.73
CA VAL A 46 -8.25 -8.28 -4.22
C VAL A 46 -9.59 -8.81 -3.74
N GLY A 47 -9.94 -8.63 -2.46
CA GLY A 47 -11.22 -9.06 -1.91
C GLY A 47 -12.41 -8.41 -2.62
N LEU A 48 -12.34 -7.11 -2.88
CA LEU A 48 -13.39 -6.35 -3.54
C LEU A 48 -13.53 -6.77 -5.02
N ILE A 49 -12.41 -7.04 -5.70
CA ILE A 49 -12.38 -7.50 -7.09
C ILE A 49 -13.00 -8.89 -7.21
N ILE A 50 -12.64 -9.80 -6.30
CA ILE A 50 -13.12 -11.18 -6.31
C ILE A 50 -14.64 -11.25 -6.10
N VAL A 51 -15.17 -10.43 -5.18
CA VAL A 51 -16.58 -10.50 -4.78
C VAL A 51 -17.49 -9.71 -5.70
N GLY A 52 -17.05 -8.58 -6.26
CA GLY A 52 -17.88 -7.73 -7.11
C GLY A 52 -17.67 -7.97 -8.60
N PRO A 53 -16.66 -7.33 -9.22
CA PRO A 53 -16.42 -7.40 -10.66
C PRO A 53 -16.29 -8.82 -11.22
N MET A 54 -15.60 -9.74 -10.54
CA MET A 54 -15.35 -11.07 -11.11
C MET A 54 -16.63 -11.86 -11.35
N GLU A 55 -17.66 -11.74 -10.51
CA GLU A 55 -18.96 -12.38 -10.76
C GLU A 55 -19.71 -11.74 -11.94
N LEU A 56 -19.56 -10.43 -12.13
CA LEU A 56 -20.18 -9.68 -13.24
C LEU A 56 -19.49 -9.92 -14.58
N PHE A 57 -18.17 -10.11 -14.59
CA PHE A 57 -17.37 -10.31 -15.79
C PHE A 57 -17.20 -11.77 -16.19
N LEU A 58 -17.70 -12.72 -15.40
CA LEU A 58 -17.68 -14.16 -15.69
C LEU A 58 -18.71 -14.47 -16.80
N PRO A 59 -18.28 -14.68 -18.06
CA PRO A 59 -19.21 -15.03 -19.11
C PRO A 59 -19.68 -16.46 -18.87
N MET A 60 -21.00 -16.67 -18.85
CA MET A 60 -21.58 -17.97 -18.53
C MET A 60 -21.06 -19.10 -19.43
N ALA A 61 -20.72 -18.76 -20.68
CA ALA A 61 -20.09 -19.67 -21.64
C ALA A 61 -18.71 -20.21 -21.17
N ALA A 62 -17.88 -19.38 -20.53
CA ALA A 62 -16.57 -19.80 -20.05
C ALA A 62 -16.69 -20.76 -18.85
N TYR A 63 -17.63 -20.50 -17.95
CA TYR A 63 -17.91 -21.39 -16.82
C TYR A 63 -18.46 -22.74 -17.26
N ILE A 64 -19.34 -22.77 -18.27
CA ILE A 64 -19.85 -24.03 -18.83
C ILE A 64 -18.71 -24.88 -19.45
N HIS A 65 -17.73 -24.24 -20.07
CA HIS A 65 -16.64 -24.96 -20.75
C HIS A 65 -15.51 -25.39 -19.81
N TYR A 66 -15.10 -24.52 -18.89
CA TYR A 66 -13.92 -24.75 -18.03
C TYR A 66 -14.28 -25.08 -16.57
N GLY A 67 -15.57 -25.02 -16.19
CA GLY A 67 -16.04 -25.31 -14.85
C GLY A 67 -15.35 -24.45 -13.78
N GLY A 68 -14.93 -25.10 -12.68
CA GLY A 68 -14.23 -24.44 -11.58
C GLY A 68 -12.83 -23.91 -11.94
N ALA A 69 -12.21 -24.39 -13.02
CA ALA A 69 -10.88 -23.94 -13.43
C ALA A 69 -10.86 -22.47 -13.89
N VAL A 70 -12.02 -21.89 -14.23
CA VAL A 70 -12.11 -20.46 -14.56
C VAL A 70 -11.59 -19.57 -13.44
N TRP A 71 -11.83 -19.94 -12.17
CA TRP A 71 -11.34 -19.16 -11.03
C TRP A 71 -9.81 -19.09 -10.99
N LEU A 72 -9.14 -20.20 -11.31
CA LEU A 72 -7.67 -20.24 -11.36
C LEU A 72 -7.14 -19.39 -12.52
N ILE A 73 -7.75 -19.49 -13.70
CA ILE A 73 -7.41 -18.66 -14.87
C ILE A 73 -7.59 -17.17 -14.53
N LEU A 74 -8.66 -16.82 -13.83
CA LEU A 74 -9.00 -15.45 -13.49
C LEU A 74 -8.04 -14.87 -12.43
N VAL A 75 -7.64 -15.66 -11.43
CA VAL A 75 -6.61 -15.29 -10.46
C VAL A 75 -5.26 -15.07 -11.15
N ILE A 76 -4.88 -15.93 -12.10
CA ILE A 76 -3.66 -15.77 -12.90
C ILE A 76 -3.75 -14.46 -13.70
N LEU A 77 -4.82 -14.25 -14.45
CA LEU A 77 -5.04 -13.04 -15.24
C LEU A 77 -4.96 -11.78 -14.37
N LEU A 78 -5.64 -11.77 -13.22
CA LEU A 78 -5.61 -10.66 -12.28
C LEU A 78 -4.18 -10.40 -11.78
N SER A 79 -3.44 -11.45 -11.46
CA SER A 79 -2.05 -11.35 -11.03
C SER A 79 -1.15 -10.77 -12.12
N LEU A 80 -1.37 -11.16 -13.38
CA LEU A 80 -0.65 -10.60 -14.54
C LEU A 80 -0.98 -9.12 -14.74
N VAL A 81 -2.26 -8.72 -14.62
CA VAL A 81 -2.67 -7.31 -14.74
C VAL A 81 -2.05 -6.47 -13.63
N VAL A 82 -2.11 -6.93 -12.38
CA VAL A 82 -1.48 -6.26 -11.25
C VAL A 82 0.04 -6.18 -11.45
N GLY A 83 0.67 -7.27 -11.89
CA GLY A 83 2.10 -7.29 -12.21
C GLY A 83 2.47 -6.30 -13.30
N LEU A 84 1.70 -6.23 -14.38
CA LEU A 84 1.89 -5.28 -15.47
C LEU A 84 1.76 -3.83 -14.98
N VAL A 85 0.74 -3.52 -14.18
CA VAL A 85 0.56 -2.19 -13.57
C VAL A 85 1.77 -1.84 -12.70
N ILE A 86 2.27 -2.77 -11.90
CA ILE A 86 3.46 -2.55 -11.05
C ILE A 86 4.70 -2.30 -11.91
N LEU A 87 4.93 -3.10 -12.94
CA LEU A 87 6.09 -3.04 -13.84
C LEU A 87 6.11 -1.78 -14.71
N THR A 88 4.94 -1.29 -15.15
CA THR A 88 4.80 -0.10 -15.99
C THR A 88 4.77 1.20 -15.19
N SER A 89 4.59 1.11 -13.88
CA SER A 89 4.52 2.30 -13.03
C SER A 89 5.91 2.88 -12.76
N PRO A 90 6.05 4.22 -12.76
CA PRO A 90 7.33 4.86 -12.48
C PRO A 90 7.82 4.54 -11.05
N PRO A 91 9.15 4.56 -10.82
CA PRO A 91 9.69 4.41 -9.48
C PRO A 91 9.17 5.53 -8.58
N ARG A 92 8.70 5.15 -7.40
CA ARG A 92 8.24 6.07 -6.35
C ARG A 92 8.73 5.59 -4.99
N LEU A 93 8.92 6.51 -4.07
CA LEU A 93 9.20 6.24 -2.66
C LEU A 93 8.19 7.00 -1.83
N VAL A 94 7.50 6.31 -0.93
CA VAL A 94 6.50 6.91 -0.04
C VAL A 94 7.06 6.91 1.36
N ILE A 95 7.19 8.09 1.96
CA ILE A 95 7.65 8.28 3.33
C ILE A 95 6.47 8.66 4.19
N PHE A 96 6.24 7.87 5.24
CA PHE A 96 5.15 8.06 6.19
C PHE A 96 5.61 8.83 7.44
N ASN A 97 4.67 9.57 8.04
CA ASN A 97 4.84 10.28 9.30
C ASN A 97 6.08 11.20 9.36
N THR A 98 6.28 12.06 8.35
CA THR A 98 7.35 13.07 8.34
C THR A 98 6.84 14.43 7.88
N ALA A 99 7.31 15.50 8.54
CA ALA A 99 6.98 16.85 8.11
C ALA A 99 7.72 17.21 6.80
N PRO A 100 7.07 17.87 5.81
CA PRO A 100 7.69 18.16 4.51
C PRO A 100 9.01 18.93 4.59
N HIS A 101 9.14 19.86 5.53
CA HIS A 101 10.35 20.67 5.71
C HIS A 101 11.53 19.84 6.26
N GLN A 102 11.28 18.96 7.24
CA GLN A 102 12.30 18.06 7.78
C GLN A 102 12.76 17.08 6.71
N LEU A 103 11.83 16.49 5.97
CA LEU A 103 12.18 15.56 4.91
C LEU A 103 12.99 16.23 3.81
N ARG A 104 12.65 17.47 3.43
CA ARG A 104 13.40 18.20 2.40
C ARG A 104 14.88 18.38 2.80
N ALA A 105 15.14 18.69 4.07
CA ALA A 105 16.52 18.79 4.57
C ALA A 105 17.24 17.43 4.50
N VAL A 106 16.62 16.36 5.03
CA VAL A 106 17.21 15.01 5.00
C VAL A 106 17.46 14.53 3.57
N VAL A 107 16.52 14.78 2.65
CA VAL A 107 16.65 14.46 1.23
C VAL A 107 17.79 15.25 0.59
N ALA A 108 17.92 16.55 0.89
CA ALA A 108 19.00 17.38 0.36
C ALA A 108 20.38 16.94 0.86
N GLU A 109 20.51 16.57 2.13
CA GLU A 109 21.76 16.02 2.68
C GLU A 109 22.10 14.67 2.05
N THR A 110 21.12 13.77 1.95
CA THR A 110 21.30 12.45 1.29
C THR A 110 21.71 12.61 -0.17
N ALA A 111 21.11 13.59 -0.86
CA ALA A 111 21.39 13.92 -2.24
C ALA A 111 22.85 14.38 -2.44
N LEU A 112 23.30 15.34 -1.62
CA LEU A 112 24.64 15.91 -1.71
C LEU A 112 25.74 14.89 -1.37
N GLU A 113 25.47 13.95 -0.46
CA GLU A 113 26.42 12.90 -0.12
C GLU A 113 26.59 11.85 -1.21
N LEU A 114 25.49 11.47 -1.87
CA LEU A 114 25.52 10.49 -2.95
C LEU A 114 25.96 11.11 -4.27
N ASP A 115 25.66 12.39 -4.50
CA ASP A 115 25.92 13.09 -5.74
C ASP A 115 26.18 14.58 -5.47
N GLN A 116 27.45 14.98 -5.54
CA GLN A 116 27.84 16.38 -5.36
C GLN A 116 27.29 17.30 -6.47
N ALA A 117 26.88 16.74 -7.61
CA ALA A 117 26.26 17.49 -8.70
C ALA A 117 24.73 17.59 -8.57
N ALA A 118 24.17 17.22 -7.41
CA ALA A 118 22.75 17.36 -7.11
C ALA A 118 22.25 18.80 -7.31
N ARG A 119 21.12 18.97 -8.01
CA ARG A 119 20.50 20.28 -8.26
C ARG A 119 19.03 20.28 -7.86
N TRP A 120 18.63 21.33 -7.16
CA TRP A 120 17.23 21.59 -6.82
C TRP A 120 16.62 22.61 -7.77
N ALA A 121 15.38 22.37 -8.17
CA ALA A 121 14.54 23.31 -8.90
C ALA A 121 13.13 23.25 -8.30
N GLY A 122 12.82 24.14 -7.35
CA GLY A 122 11.56 24.11 -6.61
C GLY A 122 11.44 22.82 -5.79
N ASP A 123 10.44 21.99 -6.11
CA ASP A 123 10.21 20.66 -5.50
C ASP A 123 10.80 19.50 -6.32
N CYS A 124 11.48 19.81 -7.42
CA CYS A 124 12.23 18.84 -8.20
C CYS A 124 13.68 18.75 -7.72
N LEU A 125 14.20 17.53 -7.63
CA LEU A 125 15.60 17.23 -7.36
C LEU A 125 16.15 16.39 -8.51
N LEU A 126 17.26 16.85 -9.08
CA LEU A 126 18.02 16.16 -10.10
C LEU A 126 19.34 15.65 -9.51
N LEU A 127 19.63 14.38 -9.73
CA LEU A 127 20.84 13.68 -9.28
C LEU A 127 21.50 13.04 -10.51
N PRO A 128 22.29 13.81 -11.28
CA PRO A 128 22.84 13.36 -12.55
C PRO A 128 23.82 12.18 -12.43
N GLY A 129 24.61 12.11 -11.36
CA GLY A 129 25.56 11.01 -11.10
C GLY A 129 24.86 9.69 -10.80
N LEU A 130 23.63 9.74 -10.28
CA LEU A 130 22.77 8.56 -10.09
C LEU A 130 21.79 8.36 -11.26
N GLY A 131 21.74 9.26 -12.24
CA GLY A 131 20.79 9.20 -13.34
C GLY A 131 19.32 9.25 -12.90
N ILE A 132 19.02 9.96 -11.80
CA ILE A 132 17.65 10.06 -11.27
C ILE A 132 17.15 11.51 -11.20
N GLN A 133 15.85 11.66 -11.41
CA GLN A 133 15.13 12.93 -11.27
C GLN A 133 13.83 12.66 -10.53
N LEU A 134 13.60 13.37 -9.43
CA LEU A 134 12.48 13.13 -8.54
C LEU A 134 11.72 14.42 -8.21
N PHE A 135 10.43 14.27 -7.96
CA PHE A 135 9.50 15.31 -7.53
C PHE A 135 9.03 15.02 -6.11
N LEU A 136 9.11 16.02 -5.22
CA LEU A 136 8.52 15.95 -3.89
C LEU A 136 7.04 16.32 -3.93
N VAL A 137 6.17 15.34 -3.65
CA VAL A 137 4.74 15.58 -3.42
C VAL A 137 4.47 15.49 -1.93
N ALA A 138 4.28 16.63 -1.29
CA ALA A 138 3.90 16.69 0.11
C ALA A 138 2.38 16.55 0.28
N SER A 139 1.95 15.75 1.26
CA SER A 139 0.57 15.66 1.73
C SER A 139 0.51 16.11 3.19
N PRO A 140 0.42 17.43 3.47
CA PRO A 140 0.54 17.98 4.82
C PRO A 140 -0.48 17.42 5.80
N GLY A 141 -1.69 17.11 5.31
CA GLY A 141 -2.75 16.53 6.12
C GLY A 141 -2.39 15.15 6.70
N TRP A 142 -1.68 14.31 5.96
CA TRP A 142 -1.33 12.98 6.45
C TRP A 142 0.10 12.89 6.98
N ARG A 143 0.87 13.99 6.92
CA ARG A 143 2.32 13.99 7.18
C ARG A 143 3.05 12.94 6.34
N ASN A 144 2.61 12.77 5.09
CA ASN A 144 3.20 11.84 4.15
C ASN A 144 3.83 12.64 3.02
N VAL A 145 4.97 12.16 2.52
CA VAL A 145 5.61 12.74 1.35
C VAL A 145 5.97 11.64 0.40
N THR A 146 5.66 11.85 -0.88
CA THR A 146 5.98 10.92 -1.95
C THR A 146 7.05 11.52 -2.83
N LEU A 147 8.13 10.78 -3.06
CA LEU A 147 9.13 11.06 -4.08
C LEU A 147 8.71 10.29 -5.33
N SER A 148 8.29 10.99 -6.37
CA SER A 148 7.93 10.38 -7.65
C SER A 148 9.00 10.65 -8.69
N ALA A 149 9.31 9.67 -9.53
CA ALA A 149 10.18 9.92 -10.67
C ALA A 149 9.55 10.89 -11.68
N ILE A 150 10.42 11.70 -12.31
CA ILE A 150 10.05 12.61 -13.39
C ILE A 150 10.75 12.16 -14.67
N GLY A 151 9.97 11.91 -15.72
CA GLY A 151 10.50 11.57 -17.04
C GLY A 151 10.75 10.07 -17.27
N PRO A 152 11.01 9.68 -18.53
CA PRO A 152 11.04 8.28 -18.96
C PRO A 152 12.38 7.56 -18.74
N HIS A 153 13.49 8.29 -18.62
CA HIS A 153 14.82 7.71 -18.45
C HIS A 153 15.27 7.88 -16.99
N GLN A 154 15.18 6.80 -16.22
CA GLN A 154 15.51 6.79 -14.80
C GLN A 154 16.31 5.52 -14.49
N ASP A 155 17.45 5.65 -13.82
CA ASP A 155 18.20 4.48 -13.40
C ASP A 155 17.58 3.83 -12.15
N HIS A 156 17.10 2.59 -12.30
CA HIS A 156 16.55 1.80 -11.20
C HIS A 156 17.57 1.52 -10.09
N GLN A 157 18.85 1.38 -10.44
CA GLN A 157 19.89 1.15 -9.44
C GLN A 157 20.12 2.42 -8.62
N GLY A 158 20.20 3.59 -9.26
CA GLY A 158 20.21 4.90 -8.61
C GLY A 158 19.06 5.08 -7.61
N TRP A 159 17.83 4.72 -7.99
CA TRP A 159 16.66 4.75 -7.08
C TRP A 159 16.81 3.85 -5.86
N ARG A 160 17.35 2.63 -6.03
CA ARG A 160 17.57 1.70 -4.91
C ARG A 160 18.65 2.18 -3.96
N THR A 161 19.75 2.72 -4.50
CA THR A 161 20.85 3.27 -3.71
C THR A 161 20.39 4.48 -2.92
N PHE A 162 19.72 5.43 -3.57
CA PHE A 162 19.13 6.61 -2.94
C PHE A 162 18.11 6.22 -1.87
N GLY A 163 17.18 5.30 -2.17
CA GLY A 163 16.18 4.84 -1.22
C GLY A 163 16.76 4.16 0.03
N ARG A 164 17.85 3.38 -0.12
CA ARG A 164 18.53 2.75 1.02
C ARG A 164 19.24 3.77 1.92
N ALA A 165 19.95 4.72 1.33
CA ALA A 165 20.62 5.79 2.07
C ALA A 165 19.61 6.71 2.78
N LEU A 166 18.49 7.01 2.12
CA LEU A 166 17.42 7.78 2.74
C LEU A 166 16.78 7.01 3.90
N ALA A 167 16.51 5.71 3.71
CA ALA A 167 15.93 4.87 4.75
C ALA A 167 16.83 4.77 6.00
N SER A 168 18.15 4.67 5.84
CA SER A 168 19.08 4.60 6.98
C SER A 168 19.09 5.90 7.79
N ARG A 169 19.07 7.07 7.13
CA ARG A 169 18.97 8.37 7.80
C ARG A 169 17.64 8.58 8.50
N LEU A 170 16.55 8.21 7.83
CA LEU A 170 15.21 8.31 8.39
C LEU A 170 15.04 7.41 9.62
N ALA A 171 15.65 6.22 9.64
CA ALA A 171 15.61 5.31 10.78
C ALA A 171 16.31 5.87 12.04
N ALA A 172 17.25 6.80 11.87
CA ALA A 172 17.93 7.49 12.96
C ALA A 172 17.14 8.71 13.49
N THR A 173 16.08 9.13 12.81
CA THR A 173 15.27 10.29 13.19
C THR A 173 14.03 9.83 13.95
N GLU A 174 13.79 10.42 15.12
CA GLU A 174 12.53 10.22 15.86
C GLU A 174 11.54 11.34 15.55
N VAL A 175 10.29 10.98 15.24
CA VAL A 175 9.21 11.91 14.92
C VAL A 175 8.02 11.59 15.82
N PRO A 176 7.30 12.61 16.34
CA PRO A 176 6.09 12.36 17.11
C PRO A 176 5.05 11.58 16.29
N PRO A 177 4.29 10.66 16.93
CA PRO A 177 3.27 9.88 16.24
C PRO A 177 2.18 10.79 15.65
N ASN A 178 1.63 10.42 14.49
CA ASN A 178 0.49 11.14 13.92
C ASN A 178 -0.82 10.61 14.52
N PRO A 179 -1.59 11.41 15.28
CA PRO A 179 -2.84 10.96 15.89
C PRO A 179 -3.89 10.55 14.84
N ARG A 180 -3.78 11.02 13.58
CA ARG A 180 -4.65 10.58 12.48
C ARG A 180 -4.47 9.10 12.14
N GLY A 181 -3.33 8.50 12.50
CA GLY A 181 -3.13 7.05 12.43
C GLY A 181 -4.14 6.28 13.30
N LEU A 182 -4.53 6.82 14.46
CA LEU A 182 -5.55 6.20 15.33
C LEU A 182 -6.92 6.16 14.65
N VAL A 183 -7.28 7.19 13.88
CA VAL A 183 -8.55 7.23 13.14
C VAL A 183 -8.59 6.12 12.09
N LEU A 184 -7.48 5.88 11.38
CA LEU A 184 -7.38 4.78 10.40
C LEU A 184 -7.46 3.41 11.07
N ILE A 185 -6.77 3.22 12.21
CA ILE A 185 -6.85 1.97 12.98
C ILE A 185 -8.27 1.75 13.48
N ALA A 186 -8.90 2.77 14.05
CA ALA A 186 -10.27 2.69 14.55
C ALA A 186 -11.26 2.39 13.43
N ALA A 187 -11.14 3.03 12.27
CA ALA A 187 -11.97 2.75 11.10
C ALA A 187 -11.76 1.31 10.58
N GLY A 188 -10.51 0.85 10.48
CA GLY A 188 -10.20 -0.52 10.08
C GLY A 188 -10.76 -1.54 11.08
N LEU A 189 -10.59 -1.30 12.37
CA LEU A 189 -11.13 -2.16 13.43
C LEU A 189 -12.66 -2.20 13.41
N ALA A 190 -13.31 -1.04 13.29
CA ALA A 190 -14.77 -0.94 13.20
C ALA A 190 -15.32 -1.70 11.99
N LEU A 191 -14.67 -1.56 10.83
CA LEU A 191 -15.02 -2.31 9.62
C LEU A 191 -14.85 -3.81 9.83
N LEU A 192 -13.73 -4.25 10.41
CA LEU A 192 -13.46 -5.66 10.68
C LEU A 192 -14.47 -6.26 11.66
N VAL A 193 -14.80 -5.54 12.74
CA VAL A 193 -15.83 -5.96 13.71
C VAL A 193 -17.21 -6.03 13.07
N ALA A 194 -17.64 -4.99 12.34
CA ALA A 194 -18.96 -4.96 11.71
C ALA A 194 -19.16 -6.15 10.76
N VAL A 195 -18.15 -6.43 9.96
CA VAL A 195 -18.20 -7.52 8.98
C VAL A 195 -18.09 -8.89 9.65
N SER A 196 -17.31 -9.02 10.73
CA SER A 196 -17.23 -10.25 11.53
C SER A 196 -18.55 -10.56 12.24
N VAL A 197 -19.16 -9.56 12.89
CA VAL A 197 -20.47 -9.68 13.56
C VAL A 197 -21.55 -10.07 12.56
N GLY A 198 -21.52 -9.49 11.35
CA GLY A 198 -22.40 -9.91 10.27
C GLY A 198 -22.27 -11.40 9.95
N VAL A 199 -21.04 -11.93 9.85
CA VAL A 199 -20.81 -13.36 9.56
C VAL A 199 -21.37 -14.23 10.68
N PHE A 200 -21.16 -13.83 11.94
CA PHE A 200 -21.67 -14.56 13.09
C PHE A 200 -23.20 -14.61 13.15
N GLN A 201 -23.87 -13.49 12.89
CA GLN A 201 -25.33 -13.42 12.93
C GLN A 201 -25.98 -14.09 11.72
N GLY A 202 -25.32 -14.08 10.56
CA GLY A 202 -25.86 -14.60 9.31
C GLY A 202 -25.58 -16.08 9.03
N ASN A 203 -24.70 -16.75 9.78
CA ASN A 203 -24.30 -18.13 9.50
C ASN A 203 -24.31 -19.03 10.76
N PRO A 204 -25.37 -19.85 10.95
CA PRO A 204 -25.51 -20.69 12.14
C PRO A 204 -24.42 -21.77 12.25
N THR A 205 -23.80 -22.15 11.12
CA THR A 205 -22.73 -23.16 11.08
C THR A 205 -21.41 -22.62 11.65
N VAL A 206 -21.10 -21.34 11.40
CA VAL A 206 -19.89 -20.69 11.95
C VAL A 206 -20.04 -20.47 13.46
N ALA A 207 -21.23 -20.07 13.91
CA ALA A 207 -21.55 -19.95 15.33
C ALA A 207 -21.37 -21.30 16.06
N ALA A 208 -21.83 -22.40 15.47
CA ALA A 208 -21.70 -23.74 16.05
C ALA A 208 -20.24 -24.23 16.13
N VAL A 209 -19.39 -23.88 15.14
CA VAL A 209 -17.96 -24.24 15.15
C VAL A 209 -17.19 -23.42 16.19
N LEU A 210 -17.47 -22.12 16.32
CA LEU A 210 -16.76 -21.28 17.29
C LEU A 210 -17.10 -21.67 18.74
N ASN A 211 -18.35 -22.05 19.01
CA ASN A 211 -18.80 -22.54 20.33
C ASN A 211 -18.12 -23.86 20.73
N ARG A 212 -17.59 -24.62 19.77
CA ARG A 212 -16.75 -25.81 20.05
C ARG A 212 -15.30 -25.47 20.37
N VAL A 213 -14.78 -24.33 19.89
CA VAL A 213 -13.37 -23.94 20.01
C VAL A 213 -13.13 -23.04 21.23
N ILE A 214 -14.10 -22.20 21.58
CA ILE A 214 -14.06 -21.38 22.79
C ILE A 214 -15.32 -21.71 23.60
N PRO A 215 -15.26 -22.69 24.51
CA PRO A 215 -16.37 -22.93 25.43
C PRO A 215 -16.38 -21.77 26.43
N PHE A 216 -17.43 -20.95 26.39
CA PHE A 216 -17.83 -20.16 27.55
C PHE A 216 -18.65 -21.04 28.50
#